data_AF-A0A397GCS9-F1
#
_entry.id   AF-A0A397GCS9-F1
#
_cell.length_a   1.000
_cell.length_b   1.000
_cell.length_c   1.000
_cell.angle_alpha   90.00
_cell.angle_beta   90.00
_cell.angle_gamma   90.00
#
_symmetry.space_group_name_H-M   'P 1'
#
loop_
_entity.id
_entity.type
_entity.pdbx_description
1 polymer ?
#
loop_
_entity_poly.entity_id
_entity_poly.type
_entity_poly.pdbx_seq_one_letter_code
_entity_poly.pdbx_strand_id
1 'polypeptide(L)'
;MIEDYESGLTPNPDIVCNREIKFGWFLDRCLKSILEEKRSSTWIATGHYVKNEISESGRIKLLRGADPNKDQSYFLSAVLEEKFRNVIFPIGHMLKSDVKKTAYEAKLAVANKKESMGVCFVGKKKTFSEFLEQYLIGRPGDIKTLDGKIVGQHKGQHAYTIGQRARLHNGPSAWFVYKRNSKDNTLTVVPGSLIAKDWVWSWSEPPLGIEDGVELLGQIRYRQDPVLCKVQLRSDNKYFVEFKEPQWAIAPGQYVAVWDGNWCLGSGVVNQVLDN
;
A
#
# COMPACT_ATOMS: atom_id res chain seq x y z
N MET A 1 -16.97 1.62 -7.03
CA MET A 1 -15.95 2.56 -7.57
C MET A 1 -16.51 3.96 -7.82
N ILE A 2 -17.47 4.15 -8.73
CA ILE A 2 -18.09 5.48 -8.93
C ILE A 2 -18.80 5.92 -7.65
N GLU A 3 -19.60 5.04 -7.05
CA GLU A 3 -20.24 5.26 -5.74
C GLU A 3 -19.22 5.53 -4.62
N ASP A 4 -18.04 4.91 -4.65
CA ASP A 4 -16.96 5.18 -3.68
C ASP A 4 -16.41 6.60 -3.85
N TYR A 5 -16.19 7.04 -5.08
CA TYR A 5 -15.78 8.43 -5.35
C TYR A 5 -16.88 9.44 -4.99
N GLU A 6 -18.15 9.12 -5.28
CA GLU A 6 -19.31 9.97 -4.94
C GLU A 6 -19.51 10.10 -3.42
N SER A 7 -19.12 9.07 -2.65
CA SER A 7 -19.11 9.09 -1.18
C SER A 7 -17.83 9.67 -0.58
N GLY A 8 -16.92 10.21 -1.39
CA GLY A 8 -15.69 10.87 -0.95
C GLY A 8 -14.54 9.91 -0.59
N LEU A 9 -14.67 8.61 -0.87
CA LEU A 9 -13.59 7.64 -0.74
C LEU A 9 -12.59 7.77 -1.89
N THR A 10 -11.38 7.27 -1.68
CA THR A 10 -10.35 7.18 -2.72
C THR A 10 -10.09 5.71 -3.04
N PRO A 11 -10.89 5.06 -3.90
CA PRO A 11 -10.69 3.63 -4.22
C PRO A 11 -9.38 3.39 -4.99
N ASN A 12 -8.82 2.18 -4.87
CA ASN A 12 -7.68 1.75 -5.68
C ASN A 12 -8.15 0.83 -6.84
N PRO A 13 -8.39 1.38 -8.05
CA PRO A 13 -8.93 0.62 -9.16
C PRO A 13 -7.99 -0.49 -9.66
N ASP A 14 -6.68 -0.32 -9.48
CA ASP A 14 -5.69 -1.26 -9.98
C ASP A 14 -5.66 -2.55 -9.15
N ILE A 15 -5.80 -2.45 -7.82
CA ILE A 15 -5.94 -3.62 -6.94
C ILE A 15 -7.20 -4.41 -7.30
N VAL A 16 -8.34 -3.73 -7.46
CA VAL A 16 -9.61 -4.37 -7.84
C VAL A 16 -9.51 -5.00 -9.23
N CYS A 17 -8.92 -4.32 -10.20
CA CYS A 17 -8.71 -4.86 -11.55
C CYS A 17 -7.84 -6.12 -11.55
N ASN A 18 -6.75 -6.14 -10.77
CA ASN A 18 -5.94 -7.35 -10.63
C ASN A 18 -6.75 -8.49 -10.04
N ARG A 19 -7.47 -8.24 -8.94
CA ARG A 19 -8.26 -9.27 -8.26
C ARG A 19 -9.41 -9.81 -9.11
N GLU A 20 -10.25 -8.93 -9.64
CA GLU A 20 -11.51 -9.33 -10.31
C GLU A 20 -11.31 -9.66 -11.80
N ILE A 21 -10.45 -8.91 -12.49
CA ILE A 21 -10.32 -9.00 -13.95
C ILE A 21 -9.14 -9.86 -14.36
N LYS A 22 -7.91 -9.50 -13.95
CA LYS A 22 -6.71 -10.20 -14.43
C LYS A 22 -6.57 -11.61 -13.84
N PHE A 23 -6.67 -11.71 -12.52
CA PHE A 23 -6.54 -12.96 -11.77
C PHE A 23 -7.89 -13.59 -11.40
N GLY A 24 -8.99 -12.89 -11.66
CA GLY A 24 -10.34 -13.45 -11.62
C GLY A 24 -10.77 -13.89 -13.01
N TRP A 25 -11.61 -13.09 -13.66
CA TRP A 25 -12.30 -13.44 -14.90
C TRP A 25 -11.38 -13.92 -16.03
N PHE A 26 -10.27 -13.22 -16.30
CA PHE A 26 -9.35 -13.57 -17.39
C PHE A 26 -8.65 -14.91 -17.12
N LEU A 27 -8.04 -15.05 -15.94
CA LEU A 27 -7.35 -16.28 -15.55
C LEU A 27 -8.31 -17.47 -15.55
N ASP A 28 -9.48 -17.34 -14.93
CA ASP A 28 -10.48 -18.41 -14.85
C ASP A 28 -10.97 -18.82 -16.24
N ARG A 29 -11.18 -17.86 -17.15
CA ARG A 29 -11.57 -18.14 -18.54
C ARG A 29 -10.46 -18.85 -19.32
N CYS A 30 -9.21 -18.42 -19.17
CA CYS A 30 -8.07 -19.09 -19.80
C CYS A 30 -7.95 -20.53 -19.29
N LEU A 31 -7.94 -20.74 -17.97
CA LEU A 31 -7.82 -22.06 -17.37
C LEU A 31 -8.97 -22.99 -17.75
N LYS A 32 -10.21 -22.49 -17.81
CA LYS A 32 -11.36 -23.28 -18.27
C LYS A 32 -11.18 -23.79 -19.71
N SER A 33 -10.81 -22.90 -20.63
CA SER A 33 -10.54 -23.27 -22.03
C SER A 33 -9.42 -24.32 -22.14
N ILE A 34 -8.40 -24.20 -21.30
CA ILE A 34 -7.25 -25.12 -21.26
C ILE A 34 -7.63 -26.51 -20.73
N LEU A 35 -8.44 -26.56 -19.67
CA LEU A 35 -8.91 -27.80 -19.05
C LEU A 35 -9.82 -28.58 -20.00
N GLU A 36 -10.67 -27.88 -20.76
CA GLU A 36 -11.52 -28.46 -21.80
C GLU A 36 -10.70 -29.10 -22.94
N GLU A 37 -9.50 -28.56 -23.24
CA GLU A 37 -8.58 -29.09 -24.26
C GLU A 37 -7.62 -30.20 -23.77
N LYS A 38 -7.77 -30.68 -22.51
CA LYS A 38 -6.87 -31.67 -21.86
C LYS A 38 -5.37 -31.30 -21.87
N ARG A 39 -5.02 -30.01 -21.92
CA ARG A 39 -3.63 -29.53 -21.87
C ARG A 39 -3.19 -29.32 -20.43
N SER A 40 -2.84 -30.40 -19.74
CA SER A 40 -2.49 -30.45 -18.30
C SER A 40 -1.25 -29.64 -17.87
N SER A 41 -0.54 -28.97 -18.78
CA SER A 41 0.67 -28.19 -18.48
C SER A 41 0.63 -26.79 -19.11
N THR A 42 -0.42 -26.02 -18.86
CA THR A 42 -0.50 -24.64 -19.36
C THR A 42 -0.28 -23.64 -18.24
N TRP A 43 0.49 -22.61 -18.56
CA TRP A 43 0.89 -21.54 -17.67
C TRP A 43 0.54 -20.20 -18.30
N ILE A 44 0.15 -19.23 -17.47
CA ILE A 44 -0.06 -17.86 -17.87
C ILE A 44 1.14 -17.03 -17.42
N ALA A 45 1.75 -16.31 -18.35
CA ALA A 45 2.78 -15.33 -18.03
C ALA A 45 2.15 -13.94 -17.94
N THR A 46 2.52 -13.18 -16.91
CA THR A 46 2.19 -11.74 -16.86
C THR A 46 3.45 -10.91 -16.71
N GLY A 47 3.43 -9.69 -17.23
CA GLY A 47 4.52 -8.73 -17.09
C GLY A 47 4.50 -7.97 -15.76
N HIS A 48 4.05 -8.61 -14.66
CA HIS A 48 4.12 -7.99 -13.34
C HIS A 48 5.54 -8.15 -12.75
N TYR A 49 6.04 -7.08 -12.15
CA TYR A 49 7.30 -7.07 -11.40
C TYR A 49 7.09 -7.61 -9.98
N VAL A 50 6.78 -8.90 -9.89
CA VAL A 50 6.63 -9.65 -8.63
C VAL A 50 7.29 -11.01 -8.81
N LYS A 51 7.62 -11.68 -7.71
CA LYS A 51 8.08 -13.07 -7.74
C LYS A 51 7.04 -13.95 -7.06
N ASN A 52 7.03 -15.23 -7.39
CA ASN A 52 6.33 -16.24 -6.62
C ASN A 52 7.29 -17.37 -6.22
N GLU A 53 7.04 -17.96 -5.07
CA GLU A 53 7.83 -19.06 -4.52
C GLU A 53 6.89 -20.09 -3.90
N ILE A 54 7.17 -21.38 -4.10
CA ILE A 54 6.44 -22.46 -3.44
C ILE A 54 7.13 -22.71 -2.09
N SER A 55 6.38 -22.59 -0.99
CA SER A 55 6.88 -22.90 0.34
C SER A 55 7.11 -24.40 0.53
N GLU A 56 7.78 -24.77 1.63
CA GLU A 56 7.95 -26.17 2.03
C GLU A 56 6.61 -26.91 2.24
N SER A 57 5.55 -26.18 2.60
CA SER A 57 4.18 -26.70 2.74
C SER A 57 3.42 -26.82 1.41
N GLY A 58 4.02 -26.47 0.28
CA GLY A 58 3.38 -26.47 -1.04
C GLY A 58 2.42 -25.29 -1.29
N ARG A 59 2.37 -24.32 -0.37
CA ARG A 59 1.62 -23.05 -0.50
C ARG A 59 2.42 -22.06 -1.34
N ILE A 60 1.79 -21.06 -1.95
CA ILE A 60 2.47 -20.12 -2.85
C ILE A 60 2.63 -18.76 -2.18
N LYS A 61 3.87 -18.30 -2.04
CA LYS A 61 4.19 -16.96 -1.55
C LYS A 61 4.26 -15.99 -2.72
N LEU A 62 3.50 -14.89 -2.63
CA LEU A 62 3.73 -13.72 -3.47
C LEU A 62 4.85 -12.88 -2.86
N LEU A 63 5.94 -12.69 -3.58
CA LEU A 63 7.12 -11.98 -3.11
C LEU A 63 7.30 -10.65 -3.87
N ARG A 64 7.92 -9.68 -3.21
CA ARG A 64 8.34 -8.42 -3.86
C ARG A 64 9.21 -8.67 -5.08
N GLY A 65 9.03 -7.86 -6.12
CA GLY A 65 9.93 -7.83 -7.29
C GLY A 65 11.36 -7.40 -6.94
N ALA A 66 12.32 -7.77 -7.79
CA ALA A 66 13.73 -7.42 -7.59
C ALA A 66 14.03 -5.92 -7.77
N ASP A 67 13.20 -5.20 -8.52
CA ASP A 67 13.28 -3.75 -8.69
C ASP A 67 12.34 -3.04 -7.69
N PRO A 68 12.84 -2.41 -6.62
CA PRO A 68 11.99 -1.78 -5.60
C PRO A 68 11.13 -0.65 -6.17
N ASN A 69 11.56 0.01 -7.25
CA ASN A 69 10.81 1.12 -7.86
C ASN A 69 9.67 0.62 -8.77
N LYS A 70 9.71 -0.67 -9.13
CA LYS A 70 8.71 -1.31 -9.99
C LYS A 70 7.99 -2.47 -9.32
N ASP A 71 8.36 -2.87 -8.10
CA ASP A 71 7.70 -3.96 -7.36
C ASP A 71 6.19 -3.76 -7.34
N GLN A 72 5.46 -4.68 -7.97
CA GLN A 72 4.01 -4.61 -8.12
C GLN A 72 3.25 -5.43 -7.08
N SER A 73 3.91 -5.94 -6.04
CA SER A 73 3.29 -6.80 -5.01
C SER A 73 2.13 -6.11 -4.30
N TYR A 74 2.22 -4.79 -4.05
CA TYR A 74 1.13 -3.99 -3.50
C TYR A 74 -0.15 -4.03 -4.35
N PHE A 75 -0.06 -4.10 -5.67
CA PHE A 75 -1.25 -4.16 -6.53
C PHE A 75 -1.87 -5.56 -6.62
N LEU A 76 -1.12 -6.58 -6.20
CA LEU A 76 -1.53 -7.98 -6.18
C LEU A 76 -1.83 -8.46 -4.74
N SER A 77 -1.76 -7.57 -3.74
CA SER A 77 -1.88 -7.92 -2.32
C SER A 77 -3.27 -8.42 -1.90
N ALA A 78 -4.28 -8.26 -2.75
CA ALA A 78 -5.63 -8.76 -2.54
C ALA A 78 -5.97 -9.97 -3.43
N VAL A 79 -4.96 -10.63 -4.01
CA VAL A 79 -5.12 -11.83 -4.84
C VAL A 79 -4.74 -13.06 -4.01
N LEU A 80 -5.63 -14.06 -3.99
CA LEU A 80 -5.41 -15.33 -3.31
C LEU A 80 -4.33 -16.17 -4.00
N GLU A 81 -3.56 -16.92 -3.22
CA GLU A 81 -2.46 -17.74 -3.72
C GLU A 81 -2.87 -18.78 -4.76
N GLU A 82 -4.11 -19.25 -4.72
CA GLU A 82 -4.65 -20.23 -5.66
C GLU A 82 -4.58 -19.72 -7.10
N LYS A 83 -4.72 -18.41 -7.28
CA LYS A 83 -4.64 -17.75 -8.58
C LYS A 83 -3.21 -17.68 -9.12
N PHE A 84 -2.21 -17.98 -8.30
CA PHE A 84 -0.80 -18.00 -8.73
C PHE A 84 -0.29 -19.40 -9.11
N ARG A 85 -1.09 -20.46 -8.92
CA ARG A 85 -0.66 -21.85 -9.14
C ARG A 85 -0.20 -22.15 -10.58
N ASN A 86 -0.83 -21.52 -11.57
CA ASN A 86 -0.49 -21.67 -12.99
C ASN A 86 -0.02 -20.34 -13.60
N VAL A 87 0.59 -19.47 -12.79
CA VAL A 87 1.08 -18.17 -13.23
C VAL A 87 2.59 -18.07 -13.04
N ILE A 88 3.27 -17.56 -14.06
CA ILE A 88 4.68 -17.17 -13.99
C ILE A 88 4.85 -15.65 -14.13
N PHE A 89 5.87 -15.12 -13.48
CA PHE A 89 6.25 -13.71 -13.51
C PHE A 89 7.68 -13.56 -14.06
N PRO A 90 7.89 -13.64 -15.39
CA PRO A 90 9.22 -13.80 -15.97
C PRO A 90 10.18 -12.64 -15.66
N ILE A 91 9.62 -11.45 -15.43
CA ILE A 91 10.40 -10.24 -15.19
C ILE A 91 10.51 -9.87 -13.71
N GLY A 92 9.98 -10.69 -12.80
CA GLY A 92 10.01 -10.46 -11.36
C GLY A 92 11.42 -10.35 -10.77
N HIS A 93 12.39 -11.00 -11.43
CA HIS A 93 13.79 -11.03 -11.02
C HIS A 93 14.65 -9.96 -11.70
N MET A 94 14.07 -9.13 -12.57
CA MET A 94 14.80 -8.19 -13.42
C MET A 94 14.60 -6.74 -12.98
N LEU A 95 15.63 -5.92 -13.13
CA LEU A 95 15.46 -4.47 -13.08
C LEU A 95 14.73 -3.98 -14.32
N LYS A 96 14.05 -2.85 -14.22
CA LYS A 96 13.37 -2.26 -15.39
C LYS A 96 14.34 -1.97 -16.54
N SER A 97 15.54 -1.53 -16.21
CA SER A 97 16.63 -1.29 -17.15
C SER A 97 16.95 -2.53 -17.97
N ASP A 98 17.01 -3.69 -17.31
CA ASP A 98 17.38 -4.95 -17.93
C ASP A 98 16.28 -5.44 -18.87
N VAL A 99 15.02 -5.33 -18.46
CA VAL A 99 13.87 -5.66 -19.33
C VAL A 99 13.87 -4.80 -20.60
N LYS A 100 14.18 -3.49 -20.48
CA LYS A 100 14.30 -2.61 -21.64
C LYS A 100 15.47 -3.03 -22.53
N LYS A 101 16.63 -3.32 -21.95
CA LYS A 101 17.81 -3.79 -22.68
C LYS A 101 17.50 -5.06 -23.47
N THR A 102 16.90 -6.07 -22.84
CA THR A 102 16.47 -7.30 -23.51
C THR A 102 15.49 -7.03 -24.66
N ALA A 103 14.54 -6.11 -24.49
CA ALA A 103 13.61 -5.75 -25.56
C ALA A 103 14.30 -5.07 -26.76
N TYR A 104 15.31 -4.23 -26.52
CA TYR A 104 16.13 -3.62 -27.58
C TYR A 104 16.97 -4.66 -28.32
N GLU A 105 17.66 -5.53 -27.59
CA GLU A 105 18.49 -6.60 -28.16
C GLU A 105 17.66 -7.59 -29.00
N ALA A 106 16.45 -7.90 -28.54
CA ALA A 106 15.48 -8.72 -29.27
C ALA A 106 14.74 -7.97 -30.39
N LYS A 107 15.05 -6.69 -30.62
CA LYS A 107 14.45 -5.83 -31.67
C LYS A 107 12.91 -5.78 -31.61
N LEU A 108 12.34 -5.80 -30.40
CA LEU A 108 10.89 -5.74 -30.23
C LEU A 108 10.37 -4.32 -30.52
N ALA A 109 9.27 -4.21 -31.27
CA ALA A 109 8.65 -2.92 -31.61
C ALA A 109 8.26 -2.07 -30.38
N VAL A 110 8.06 -2.72 -29.25
CA VAL A 110 7.68 -2.08 -27.97
C VAL A 110 8.87 -1.54 -27.16
N ALA A 111 10.12 -1.77 -27.58
CA ALA A 111 11.32 -1.41 -26.81
C ALA A 111 11.41 0.10 -26.47
N ASN A 112 10.95 0.95 -27.41
CA ASN A 112 10.93 2.41 -27.27
C ASN A 112 9.64 2.96 -26.63
N LYS A 113 8.64 2.11 -26.35
CA LYS A 113 7.33 2.58 -25.88
C LYS A 113 7.47 3.15 -24.46
N LYS A 114 7.01 4.40 -24.27
CA LYS A 114 6.91 5.02 -22.94
C LYS A 114 5.95 4.22 -22.06
N GLU A 115 6.27 4.15 -20.77
CA GLU A 115 5.43 3.47 -19.78
C GLU A 115 4.12 4.23 -19.59
N SER A 116 3.03 3.49 -19.42
CA SER A 116 1.75 4.08 -19.02
C SER A 116 1.86 4.63 -17.60
N MET A 117 1.53 5.90 -17.42
CA MET A 117 1.54 6.60 -16.13
C MET A 117 0.12 7.03 -15.77
N GLY A 118 -0.28 6.80 -14.52
CA GLY A 118 -1.64 7.10 -14.02
C GLY A 118 -2.45 5.84 -13.76
N VAL A 119 -3.70 6.02 -13.28
CA VAL A 119 -4.72 4.97 -13.41
C VAL A 119 -4.82 4.64 -14.89
N CYS A 120 -5.08 3.39 -15.27
CA CYS A 120 -5.04 2.89 -16.66
C CYS A 120 -5.73 3.78 -17.73
N PHE A 121 -6.50 4.81 -17.33
CA PHE A 121 -7.24 5.76 -18.16
C PHE A 121 -7.04 7.28 -17.90
N VAL A 122 -6.23 7.78 -16.94
CA VAL A 122 -6.16 9.25 -16.65
C VAL A 122 -4.75 9.75 -16.24
N GLY A 123 -4.25 10.81 -16.92
CA GLY A 123 -2.94 11.45 -16.72
C GLY A 123 -2.87 12.60 -15.69
N LYS A 124 -1.66 13.13 -15.39
CA LYS A 124 -1.41 14.11 -14.28
C LYS A 124 -0.33 15.18 -14.56
N LYS A 125 -0.39 16.32 -13.85
CA LYS A 125 0.65 17.36 -13.61
C LYS A 125 0.61 17.85 -12.14
N LYS A 126 1.72 18.39 -11.60
CA LYS A 126 1.80 19.30 -10.41
C LYS A 126 3.15 20.07 -10.32
N THR A 127 3.21 21.13 -9.51
CA THR A 127 4.34 22.07 -9.29
C THR A 127 4.76 22.20 -7.80
N PHE A 128 5.84 22.98 -7.60
CA PHE A 128 6.86 22.91 -6.55
C PHE A 128 6.79 24.10 -5.59
N SER A 129 6.61 23.80 -4.30
CA SER A 129 6.70 24.75 -3.19
C SER A 129 8.02 24.56 -2.47
N GLU A 130 9.01 25.37 -2.80
CA GLU A 130 10.22 25.54 -2.00
C GLU A 130 10.52 27.03 -1.90
N PHE A 131 9.98 27.67 -0.87
CA PHE A 131 10.45 28.99 -0.49
C PHE A 131 10.28 29.23 1.02
N LEU A 132 11.32 28.75 1.70
CA LEU A 132 12.00 29.39 2.82
C LEU A 132 11.37 29.34 4.21
N GLU A 133 12.09 28.60 5.05
CA GLU A 133 11.99 28.37 6.49
C GLU A 133 13.34 28.74 7.15
N GLN A 134 13.61 30.00 7.49
CA GLN A 134 14.93 30.37 8.05
C GLN A 134 14.96 31.17 9.36
N TYR A 135 13.84 31.42 10.04
CA TYR A 135 13.91 32.27 11.25
C TYR A 135 12.82 31.91 12.26
N LEU A 136 13.06 31.15 13.34
CA LEU A 136 12.21 31.22 14.53
C LEU A 136 12.85 30.72 15.85
N ILE A 137 12.73 31.57 16.87
CA ILE A 137 12.80 31.27 18.32
C ILE A 137 11.39 30.81 18.77
N GLY A 138 11.33 29.93 19.77
CA GLY A 138 10.12 29.18 20.14
C GLY A 138 8.87 30.00 20.50
N ARG A 139 7.79 29.80 19.74
CA ARG A 139 6.47 30.43 19.93
C ARG A 139 5.38 29.36 20.14
N PRO A 140 4.48 29.49 21.13
CA PRO A 140 3.34 28.58 21.30
C PRO A 140 2.33 28.70 20.14
N GLY A 141 1.70 27.61 19.74
CA GLY A 141 0.77 27.61 18.60
C GLY A 141 -0.05 26.33 18.46
N ASP A 142 -0.89 26.28 17.42
CA ASP A 142 -1.90 25.23 17.29
C ASP A 142 -1.33 23.91 16.78
N ILE A 143 -1.85 22.81 17.29
CA ILE A 143 -1.66 21.48 16.72
C ILE A 143 -2.87 21.19 15.85
N LYS A 144 -2.65 20.99 14.55
CA LYS A 144 -3.67 20.81 13.53
C LYS A 144 -3.55 19.43 12.88
N THR A 145 -4.67 18.89 12.41
CA THR A 145 -4.67 17.73 11.50
C THR A 145 -4.34 18.17 10.06
N LEU A 146 -4.24 17.24 9.12
CA LEU A 146 -3.95 17.54 7.70
C LEU A 146 -5.05 18.40 7.03
N ASP A 147 -6.30 18.28 7.47
CA ASP A 147 -7.46 19.05 7.02
C ASP A 147 -7.60 20.40 7.76
N GLY A 148 -6.67 20.73 8.67
CA GLY A 148 -6.62 22.02 9.34
C GLY A 148 -7.44 22.13 10.62
N LYS A 149 -8.12 21.05 11.05
CA LYS A 149 -8.83 21.00 12.32
C LYS A 149 -7.85 21.11 13.48
N ILE A 150 -8.13 22.01 14.42
CA ILE A 150 -7.31 22.20 15.62
C ILE A 150 -7.64 21.09 16.61
N VAL A 151 -6.62 20.33 17.02
CA VAL A 151 -6.71 19.20 17.97
C VAL A 151 -5.93 19.43 19.26
N GLY A 152 -5.24 20.57 19.37
CA GLY A 152 -4.57 20.99 20.61
C GLY A 152 -3.66 22.19 20.40
N GLN A 153 -2.81 22.46 21.39
CA GLN A 153 -1.78 23.50 21.32
C GLN A 153 -0.42 22.98 21.80
N HIS A 154 0.66 23.55 21.26
CA HIS A 154 2.04 23.23 21.60
C HIS A 154 2.75 24.43 22.24
N LYS A 155 3.71 24.18 23.13
CA LYS A 155 4.51 25.23 23.79
C LYS A 155 5.65 25.81 22.93
N GLY A 156 5.95 25.17 21.80
CA GLY A 156 6.94 25.63 20.83
C GLY A 156 7.36 24.48 19.93
N GLN A 157 7.42 24.69 18.62
CA GLN A 157 7.67 23.61 17.65
C GLN A 157 9.03 22.93 17.81
N HIS A 158 10.02 23.65 18.36
CA HIS A 158 11.36 23.13 18.65
C HIS A 158 11.34 21.99 19.67
N ALA A 159 10.34 21.92 20.55
CA ALA A 159 10.19 20.87 21.57
C ALA A 159 9.59 19.57 21.02
N TYR A 160 9.24 19.53 19.74
CA TYR A 160 8.58 18.41 19.09
C TYR A 160 9.42 17.91 17.90
N THR A 161 9.67 16.62 17.87
CA THR A 161 10.39 15.94 16.78
C THR A 161 9.38 15.32 15.82
N ILE A 162 9.65 15.36 14.52
CA ILE A 162 8.84 14.60 13.54
C ILE A 162 8.89 13.12 13.93
N GLY A 163 7.76 12.42 13.93
CA GLY A 163 7.66 11.06 14.43
C GLY A 163 7.36 10.93 15.92
N GLN A 164 7.51 12.01 16.71
CA GLN A 164 7.20 11.97 18.14
C GLN A 164 5.70 11.89 18.38
N ARG A 165 5.28 11.04 19.32
CA ARG A 165 3.89 11.02 19.81
C ARG A 165 3.55 12.38 20.42
N ALA A 166 2.58 13.07 19.82
CA ALA A 166 1.98 14.27 20.37
C ALA A 166 1.06 13.85 21.52
N ARG A 167 1.53 14.05 22.77
CA ARG A 167 0.74 13.81 23.99
C ARG A 167 -0.33 14.91 24.14
N LEU A 168 -1.39 14.82 23.32
CA LEU A 168 -2.58 15.65 23.44
C LEU A 168 -3.37 15.19 24.66
N HIS A 169 -3.85 16.13 25.48
CA HIS A 169 -4.53 15.81 26.73
C HIS A 169 -5.94 15.22 26.51
N ASN A 170 -6.47 15.30 25.29
CA ASN A 170 -7.82 14.88 24.94
C ASN A 170 -7.80 13.93 23.74
N GLY A 171 -8.10 12.65 23.96
CA GLY A 171 -8.35 11.66 22.89
C GLY A 171 -7.75 10.28 23.17
N PRO A 172 -8.42 9.19 22.77
CA PRO A 172 -7.94 7.82 22.97
C PRO A 172 -6.78 7.42 22.01
N SER A 173 -6.59 8.15 20.90
CA SER A 173 -5.65 7.80 19.83
C SER A 173 -4.26 8.40 19.99
N ALA A 174 -3.22 7.66 19.57
CA ALA A 174 -1.87 8.17 19.47
C ALA A 174 -1.70 9.06 18.22
N TRP A 175 -1.63 10.36 18.44
CA TRP A 175 -1.25 11.33 17.41
C TRP A 175 0.27 11.46 17.33
N PHE A 176 0.78 11.64 16.12
CA PHE A 176 2.21 11.75 15.89
C PHE A 176 2.52 13.01 15.09
N VAL A 177 3.56 13.73 15.51
CA VAL A 177 3.99 14.97 14.87
C VAL A 177 4.48 14.66 13.47
N TYR A 178 3.75 15.11 12.47
CA TYR A 178 4.04 14.88 11.07
C TYR A 178 4.88 16.00 10.48
N LYS A 179 4.45 17.25 10.71
CA LYS A 179 5.11 18.43 10.14
C LYS A 179 5.14 19.56 11.14
N ARG A 180 6.22 20.33 11.12
CA ARG A 180 6.31 21.63 11.78
C ARG A 180 6.09 22.70 10.72
N ASN A 181 5.11 23.57 10.91
CA ASN A 181 4.89 24.71 10.04
C ASN A 181 5.31 25.97 10.77
N SER A 182 6.56 26.36 10.56
CA SER A 182 7.12 27.53 11.23
C SER A 182 6.48 28.84 10.77
N LYS A 183 5.88 28.93 9.57
CA LYS A 183 5.20 30.15 9.10
C LYS A 183 3.93 30.44 9.89
N ASP A 184 3.07 29.44 10.05
CA ASP A 184 1.80 29.57 10.77
C ASP A 184 1.95 29.30 12.27
N ASN A 185 3.16 28.95 12.70
CA ASN A 185 3.46 28.43 14.01
C ASN A 185 2.50 27.31 14.44
N THR A 186 2.28 26.32 13.55
CA THR A 186 1.46 25.13 13.85
C THR A 186 2.22 23.81 13.73
N LEU A 187 1.84 22.80 14.51
CA LEU A 187 2.25 21.42 14.30
C LEU A 187 1.15 20.69 13.55
N THR A 188 1.48 20.06 12.43
CA THR A 188 0.57 19.09 11.82
C THR A 188 0.81 17.74 12.45
N VAL A 189 -0.24 17.11 12.95
CA VAL A 189 -0.22 15.73 13.42
C VAL A 189 -1.00 14.83 12.48
N VAL A 190 -0.60 13.56 12.45
CA VAL A 190 -1.32 12.51 11.73
C VAL A 190 -1.61 11.35 12.67
N PRO A 191 -2.70 10.62 12.43
CA PRO A 191 -3.02 9.42 13.16
C PRO A 191 -1.94 8.36 12.93
N GLY A 192 -1.61 7.62 13.98
CA GLY A 192 -0.74 6.45 13.88
C GLY A 192 -1.47 5.16 13.50
N SER A 193 -2.81 5.17 13.51
CA SER A 193 -3.61 3.96 13.39
C SER A 193 -4.83 4.09 12.49
N LEU A 194 -5.25 2.97 11.93
CA LEU A 194 -6.43 2.86 11.08
C LEU A 194 -7.19 1.55 11.37
N ILE A 195 -8.43 1.50 10.91
CA ILE A 195 -9.22 0.27 10.79
C ILE A 195 -9.36 -0.07 9.31
N ALA A 196 -8.96 -1.28 8.95
CA ALA A 196 -9.19 -1.87 7.66
C ALA A 196 -10.31 -2.92 7.71
N LYS A 197 -11.05 -3.04 6.60
CA LYS A 197 -12.09 -4.05 6.37
C LYS A 197 -11.81 -4.79 5.08
N ASP A 198 -12.66 -5.76 4.75
CA ASP A 198 -12.61 -6.52 3.49
C ASP A 198 -11.20 -7.08 3.24
N TRP A 199 -10.57 -7.56 4.32
CA TRP A 199 -9.19 -8.01 4.29
C TRP A 199 -9.08 -9.33 3.55
N VAL A 200 -8.11 -9.41 2.65
CA VAL A 200 -7.76 -10.61 1.91
C VAL A 200 -6.35 -11.01 2.33
N TRP A 201 -6.24 -12.15 3.00
CA TRP A 201 -4.96 -12.80 3.25
C TRP A 201 -4.60 -13.66 2.04
N SER A 202 -3.35 -13.60 1.60
CA SER A 202 -2.86 -14.33 0.41
C SER A 202 -3.10 -15.83 0.56
N TRP A 203 -2.95 -16.36 1.78
CA TRP A 203 -3.19 -17.77 2.13
C TRP A 203 -4.60 -18.02 2.69
N SER A 204 -5.54 -17.07 2.53
CA SER A 204 -6.90 -17.11 3.09
C SER A 204 -6.97 -17.13 4.62
N GLU A 205 -5.83 -17.20 5.31
CA GLU A 205 -5.70 -17.28 6.76
C GLU A 205 -4.77 -16.17 7.25
N PRO A 206 -5.08 -15.51 8.38
CA PRO A 206 -4.16 -14.57 9.02
C PRO A 206 -2.93 -15.30 9.61
N PRO A 207 -1.83 -14.58 9.88
CA PRO A 207 -0.72 -15.14 10.64
C PRO A 207 -1.17 -15.53 12.07
N LEU A 208 -0.50 -16.51 12.67
CA LEU A 208 -0.76 -16.94 14.04
C LEU A 208 -0.58 -15.77 15.03
N GLY A 209 -1.46 -15.66 16.02
CA GLY A 209 -1.43 -14.60 17.03
C GLY A 209 -1.93 -13.25 16.54
N ILE A 210 -2.68 -13.21 15.43
CA ILE A 210 -3.28 -11.98 14.90
C ILE A 210 -4.22 -11.31 15.90
N GLU A 211 -4.80 -12.07 16.83
CA GLU A 211 -5.68 -11.58 17.89
C GLU A 211 -4.93 -10.76 18.93
N ASP A 212 -3.69 -11.14 19.26
CA ASP A 212 -2.79 -10.41 20.17
C ASP A 212 -2.03 -9.28 19.46
N GLY A 213 -1.98 -9.41 18.14
CA GLY A 213 -1.44 -8.48 17.17
C GLY A 213 0.02 -8.77 16.82
N VAL A 214 0.29 -8.78 15.51
CA VAL A 214 1.56 -9.21 14.91
C VAL A 214 2.29 -8.00 14.32
N GLU A 215 3.60 -7.92 14.55
CA GLU A 215 4.45 -6.90 13.91
C GLU A 215 4.78 -7.31 12.47
N LEU A 216 4.45 -6.44 11.53
CA LEU A 216 4.62 -6.64 10.10
C LEU A 216 5.13 -5.36 9.45
N LEU A 217 5.56 -5.43 8.18
CA LEU A 217 5.81 -4.25 7.36
C LEU A 217 4.53 -3.84 6.64
N GLY A 218 4.02 -2.64 6.89
CA GLY A 218 2.83 -2.10 6.24
C GLY A 218 3.15 -1.04 5.17
N GLN A 219 2.38 -1.04 4.09
CA GLN A 219 2.34 0.05 3.10
C GLN A 219 0.90 0.46 2.86
N ILE A 220 0.62 1.76 2.88
CA ILE A 220 -0.70 2.33 2.54
C ILE A 220 -0.75 2.91 1.12
N ARG A 221 0.40 2.93 0.43
CA ARG A 221 0.58 3.47 -0.92
C ARG A 221 1.70 2.73 -1.65
N TYR A 222 1.53 2.57 -2.95
CA TYR A 222 2.43 1.83 -3.84
C TYR A 222 3.92 2.22 -3.77
N ARG A 223 4.23 3.54 -3.77
CA ARG A 223 5.61 4.07 -3.76
C ARG A 223 6.07 4.58 -2.41
N GLN A 224 5.48 4.05 -1.35
CA GLN A 224 5.89 4.36 0.01
C GLN A 224 6.84 3.28 0.48
N ASP A 225 7.89 3.64 1.22
CA ASP A 225 8.70 2.62 1.90
C ASP A 225 7.83 1.85 2.91
N PRO A 226 8.02 0.52 3.05
CA PRO A 226 7.32 -0.25 4.06
C PRO A 226 7.70 0.23 5.46
N VAL A 227 6.70 0.39 6.32
CA VAL A 227 6.88 0.88 7.69
C VAL A 227 6.41 -0.20 8.65
N LEU A 228 7.18 -0.46 9.71
CA LEU A 228 6.77 -1.39 10.76
C LEU A 228 5.40 -0.97 11.33
N CYS A 229 4.49 -1.92 11.41
CA CYS A 229 3.18 -1.74 12.01
C CYS A 229 2.77 -2.98 12.80
N LYS A 230 1.90 -2.79 13.79
CA LYS A 230 1.21 -3.86 14.49
C LYS A 230 -0.17 -4.04 13.86
N VAL A 231 -0.48 -5.25 13.42
CA VAL A 231 -1.79 -5.61 12.84
C VAL A 231 -2.51 -6.51 13.82
N GLN A 232 -3.75 -6.19 14.16
CA GLN A 232 -4.55 -6.94 15.12
C GLN A 232 -5.98 -7.17 14.60
N LEU A 233 -6.47 -8.40 14.68
CA LEU A 233 -7.88 -8.69 14.41
C LEU A 233 -8.76 -8.08 15.50
N ARG A 234 -9.81 -7.36 15.08
CA ARG A 234 -10.86 -6.81 15.93
C ARG A 234 -12.18 -7.51 15.63
N SER A 235 -13.24 -7.13 16.35
CA SER A 235 -14.60 -7.61 16.06
C SER A 235 -15.00 -7.35 14.60
N ASP A 236 -15.92 -8.16 14.10
CA ASP A 236 -16.52 -8.02 12.76
C ASP A 236 -15.53 -8.18 11.59
N ASN A 237 -14.51 -9.03 11.72
CA ASN A 237 -13.49 -9.27 10.68
C ASN A 237 -12.76 -8.00 10.20
N LYS A 238 -12.67 -6.99 11.08
CA LYS A 238 -11.91 -5.77 10.84
C LYS A 238 -10.54 -5.89 11.47
N TYR A 239 -9.56 -5.22 10.87
CA TYR A 239 -8.18 -5.25 11.34
C TYR A 239 -7.76 -3.85 11.77
N PHE A 240 -7.31 -3.74 13.01
CA PHE A 240 -6.63 -2.56 13.51
C PHE A 240 -5.17 -2.60 13.08
N VAL A 241 -4.71 -1.53 12.44
CA VAL A 241 -3.31 -1.38 12.01
C VAL A 241 -2.73 -0.14 12.67
N GLU A 242 -1.68 -0.31 13.46
CA GLU A 242 -0.97 0.77 14.13
C GLU A 242 0.47 0.83 13.60
N PHE A 243 0.83 1.91 12.93
CA PHE A 243 2.18 2.13 12.44
C PHE A 243 3.09 2.63 13.55
N LYS A 244 4.31 2.07 13.59
CA LYS A 244 5.36 2.50 14.52
C LYS A 244 5.82 3.94 14.26
N GLU A 245 5.76 4.36 12.99
CA GLU A 245 6.01 5.74 12.57
C GLU A 245 4.76 6.36 11.93
N PRO A 246 4.50 7.67 12.12
CA PRO A 246 3.34 8.35 11.53
C PRO A 246 3.22 8.17 10.03
N GLN A 247 2.00 7.88 9.57
CA GLN A 247 1.69 7.82 8.16
C GLN A 247 0.83 9.01 7.74
N TRP A 248 1.29 9.75 6.72
CA TRP A 248 0.57 10.91 6.23
C TRP A 248 -0.46 10.56 5.18
N ALA A 249 -1.58 11.28 5.14
CA ALA A 249 -2.63 11.14 4.13
C ALA A 249 -3.09 9.69 3.94
N ILE A 250 -3.37 9.00 5.05
CA ILE A 250 -4.16 7.76 5.03
C ILE A 250 -5.54 8.14 4.47
N ALA A 251 -5.96 7.48 3.39
CA ALA A 251 -7.22 7.80 2.72
C ALA A 251 -8.19 6.62 2.82
N PRO A 252 -9.39 6.81 3.41
CA PRO A 252 -10.44 5.81 3.32
C PRO A 252 -10.72 5.38 1.86
N GLY A 253 -10.91 4.09 1.65
CA GLY A 253 -11.04 3.47 0.32
C GLY A 253 -9.71 3.05 -0.34
N GLN A 254 -8.56 3.55 0.12
CA GLN A 254 -7.26 2.98 -0.28
C GLN A 254 -7.03 1.66 0.46
N TYR A 255 -5.94 0.97 0.11
CA TYR A 255 -5.57 -0.30 0.73
C TYR A 255 -4.40 -0.10 1.70
N VAL A 256 -4.44 -0.85 2.80
CA VAL A 256 -3.25 -1.16 3.59
C VAL A 256 -2.84 -2.58 3.24
N ALA A 257 -1.60 -2.73 2.76
CA ALA A 257 -1.01 -4.03 2.45
C ALA A 257 0.12 -4.32 3.46
N VAL A 258 0.36 -5.59 3.74
CA VAL A 258 1.32 -6.02 4.77
C VAL A 258 2.24 -7.14 4.29
N TRP A 259 3.47 -7.13 4.78
CA TRP A 259 4.53 -8.08 4.43
C TRP A 259 5.24 -8.61 5.66
N ASP A 260 5.67 -9.87 5.55
CA ASP A 260 6.74 -10.45 6.36
C ASP A 260 8.01 -10.54 5.50
N GLY A 261 8.99 -9.67 5.80
CA GLY A 261 10.13 -9.43 4.93
C GLY A 261 9.71 -9.08 3.49
N ASN A 262 9.96 -9.99 2.55
CA ASN A 262 9.57 -9.84 1.14
C ASN A 262 8.25 -10.51 0.78
N TRP A 263 7.65 -11.31 1.68
CA TRP A 263 6.42 -12.04 1.43
C TRP A 263 5.21 -11.16 1.68
N CYS A 264 4.43 -10.89 0.64
CA CYS A 264 3.17 -10.19 0.72
C CYS A 264 2.12 -11.10 1.37
N LEU A 265 1.72 -10.77 2.59
CA LEU A 265 0.76 -11.56 3.36
C LEU A 265 -0.68 -11.24 2.97
N GLY A 266 -0.97 -10.01 2.56
CA GLY A 266 -2.34 -9.61 2.24
C GLY A 266 -2.57 -8.12 2.29
N SER A 267 -3.83 -7.73 2.14
CA SER A 267 -4.26 -6.34 2.28
C SER A 267 -5.73 -6.21 2.61
N GLY A 268 -6.10 -5.06 3.19
CA GLY A 268 -7.49 -4.68 3.43
C GLY A 268 -7.77 -3.25 2.98
N VAL A 269 -9.05 -2.95 2.78
CA VAL A 269 -9.51 -1.60 2.45
C VAL A 269 -9.53 -0.77 3.72
N VAL A 270 -8.85 0.37 3.72
CA VAL A 270 -8.90 1.35 4.79
C VAL A 270 -10.35 1.83 4.92
N ASN A 271 -11.02 1.43 6.01
CA ASN A 271 -12.40 1.80 6.28
C ASN A 271 -12.47 3.13 7.02
N GLN A 272 -11.66 3.25 8.06
CA GLN A 272 -11.66 4.40 8.95
C GLN A 272 -10.23 4.72 9.31
N VAL A 273 -9.90 5.99 9.18
CA VAL A 273 -8.70 6.53 9.80
C VAL A 273 -9.09 6.95 11.21
N LEU A 274 -8.40 6.44 12.22
CA LEU A 274 -8.78 6.67 13.60
C LEU A 274 -8.25 8.02 14.06
N ASP A 275 -9.03 9.06 13.74
CA ASP A 275 -8.82 10.46 14.12
C ASP A 275 -9.61 10.85 15.38
N ASN A 276 -9.78 9.89 16.30
CA ASN A 276 -10.82 9.81 17.35
C ASN A 276 -12.00 8.94 16.90
#